data_AF-A0AAN9R4B8-F1
#
_entry.id   AF-A0AAN9R4B8-F1
#
_cell.length_a   1.000
_cell.length_b   1.000
_cell.length_c   1.000
_cell.angle_alpha   90.00
_cell.angle_beta   90.00
_cell.angle_gamma   90.00
#
_symmetry.space_group_name_H-M   'P 1'
#
loop_
_entity.id
_entity.type
_entity.pdbx_description
1 polymer ?
#
loop_
_entity_poly.entity_id
_entity_poly.type
_entity_poly.pdbx_seq_one_letter_code
_entity_poly.pdbx_strand_id
1 'polypeptide(L)'
;MIGRVNLDINADLLLSLGTICGELLKWASWSCSCLKRQSNSLQDQNSITKEQQQLKLFNHFVSLSPISSGERRTFVMGTVQSTDDSHDDFFQHPPSYDGSSVNTSYQHHHPSSYAESSGNTRYQHKQRPTYIADNFSSLDQVISALREAGLESSNLIIGIDFTKSNEWTGKHSFNHKSLHFVGNIPNPYEQAISIIGRTLSSFDEDNLIPCFGFGDASTHDQNVFSFYPDHRYCHGFEEVLARYREIVPHLKLSGPTSFAPVIDAAVDIVERSDGQYHVLVIIADGQVTRNSDTPHGKFSPQEKATINSIIAASHYPLSIVLVGVGDGPWDEMQNFDDNITDRLFDNFQFVNFTKIMSENKEASKKEAAFALAALMEIPIQYRVAQNLQVANEKSISYQRKRPLPPPKEEIDHDNAVLAVPHVTKFESVEPTAPAAVESVCPICLTNPKDMAFGCGHTTCKECGVTLSSCPMCRQQITTRLRLYT
;
A
#
# COMPACT_ATOMS: atom_id res chain seq x y z
N MET A 1 35.23 -53.95 -43.47
CA MET A 1 34.53 -53.00 -42.56
C MET A 1 33.04 -53.05 -42.85
N ILE A 2 32.24 -53.72 -42.03
CA ILE A 2 30.78 -53.52 -41.93
C ILE A 2 30.46 -53.71 -40.44
N GLY A 3 30.09 -52.63 -39.75
CA GLY A 3 29.73 -52.66 -38.33
C GLY A 3 28.22 -52.85 -38.15
N ARG A 4 27.82 -53.80 -37.28
CA ARG A 4 26.48 -53.79 -36.69
C ARG A 4 26.52 -52.91 -35.44
N VAL A 5 25.60 -51.97 -35.33
CA VAL A 5 25.38 -51.20 -34.10
C VAL A 5 24.29 -51.92 -33.30
N ASN A 6 24.63 -52.39 -32.10
CA ASN A 6 23.62 -52.75 -31.10
C ASN A 6 23.14 -51.49 -30.40
N LEU A 7 21.83 -51.38 -30.19
CA LEU A 7 21.22 -50.40 -29.30
C LEU A 7 20.81 -51.15 -28.02
N ASP A 8 21.69 -51.15 -27.01
CA ASP A 8 21.34 -51.62 -25.67
C ASP A 8 20.46 -50.56 -24.99
N ILE A 9 19.15 -50.83 -24.94
CA ILE A 9 18.20 -50.02 -24.18
C ILE A 9 18.40 -50.34 -22.69
N ASN A 10 18.83 -49.32 -21.94
CA ASN A 10 19.19 -49.47 -20.54
C ASN A 10 17.96 -49.81 -19.67
N ALA A 11 17.92 -51.02 -19.10
CA ALA A 11 16.75 -51.57 -18.41
C ALA A 11 16.31 -50.73 -17.19
N ASP A 12 17.26 -50.05 -16.54
CA ASP A 12 17.01 -49.19 -15.38
C ASP A 12 16.12 -47.98 -15.71
N LEU A 13 16.14 -47.50 -16.97
CA LEU A 13 15.30 -46.37 -17.41
C LEU A 13 13.82 -46.77 -17.53
N LEU A 14 13.53 -48.03 -17.87
CA LEU A 14 12.17 -48.55 -17.93
C LEU A 14 11.58 -48.82 -16.53
N LEU A 15 12.43 -49.21 -15.57
CA LEU A 15 12.06 -49.37 -14.17
C LEU A 15 11.73 -48.03 -13.48
N SER A 16 12.47 -46.95 -13.76
CA SER A 16 12.15 -45.63 -13.19
C SER A 16 10.85 -45.05 -13.77
N LEU A 17 10.64 -45.16 -15.09
CA LEU A 17 9.40 -44.73 -15.76
C LEU A 17 8.17 -45.51 -15.27
N GLY A 18 8.30 -46.82 -15.06
CA GLY A 18 7.22 -47.64 -14.47
C GLY A 18 6.83 -47.21 -13.06
N THR A 19 7.82 -46.79 -12.26
CA THR A 19 7.59 -46.32 -10.88
C THR A 19 6.86 -44.97 -10.87
N ILE A 20 7.30 -44.01 -11.70
CA ILE A 20 6.67 -42.68 -11.83
C ILE A 20 5.22 -42.80 -12.34
N CYS A 21 4.97 -43.67 -13.31
CA CYS A 21 3.61 -43.91 -13.82
C CYS A 21 2.69 -44.55 -12.76
N GLY A 22 3.24 -45.45 -11.93
CA GLY A 22 2.52 -46.04 -10.79
C GLY A 22 2.16 -45.04 -9.69
N GLU A 23 3.01 -44.05 -9.42
CA GLU A 23 2.74 -42.97 -8.47
C GLU A 23 1.67 -41.99 -9.00
N LEU A 24 1.73 -41.62 -10.28
CA LEU A 24 0.72 -40.78 -10.93
C LEU A 24 -0.67 -41.42 -10.95
N LEU A 25 -0.76 -42.74 -11.16
CA LEU A 25 -2.02 -43.49 -11.07
C LEU A 25 -2.59 -43.53 -9.64
N LYS A 26 -1.73 -43.61 -8.61
CA LYS A 26 -2.17 -43.48 -7.21
C LYS A 26 -2.70 -42.07 -6.91
N TRP A 27 -2.02 -41.03 -7.39
CA TRP A 27 -2.47 -39.64 -7.27
C TRP A 27 -3.82 -39.40 -7.95
N ALA A 28 -4.00 -39.86 -9.19
CA ALA A 28 -5.27 -39.77 -9.91
C ALA A 28 -6.41 -40.50 -9.17
N SER A 29 -6.14 -41.69 -8.63
CA SER A 29 -7.10 -42.47 -7.84
C SER A 29 -7.46 -41.80 -6.51
N TRP A 30 -6.48 -41.17 -5.84
CA TRP A 30 -6.70 -40.39 -4.63
C TRP A 30 -7.51 -39.12 -4.90
N SER A 31 -7.17 -38.34 -5.94
CA SER A 31 -7.92 -37.14 -6.36
C SER A 31 -9.36 -37.48 -6.74
N CYS A 32 -9.59 -38.57 -7.48
CA CYS A 32 -10.93 -39.02 -7.83
C CYS A 32 -11.72 -39.49 -6.59
N SER A 33 -11.06 -40.14 -5.63
CA SER A 33 -11.66 -40.50 -4.33
C SER A 33 -11.95 -39.28 -3.46
N CYS A 34 -11.17 -38.22 -3.57
CA CYS A 34 -11.36 -36.96 -2.84
C CYS A 34 -12.57 -36.18 -3.40
N LEU A 35 -12.66 -36.03 -4.73
CA LEU A 35 -13.83 -35.46 -5.41
C LEU A 35 -15.12 -36.23 -5.10
N LYS A 36 -15.06 -37.57 -5.03
CA LYS A 36 -16.20 -38.43 -4.69
C LYS A 36 -16.54 -38.41 -3.19
N ARG A 37 -15.63 -37.95 -2.31
CA ARG A 37 -15.94 -37.60 -0.91
C ARG A 37 -16.54 -36.20 -0.79
N GLN A 38 -16.09 -35.22 -1.59
CA GLN A 38 -16.69 -33.88 -1.62
C GLN A 38 -18.13 -33.89 -2.16
N SER A 39 -18.44 -34.65 -3.21
CA SER A 39 -19.82 -34.74 -3.70
C SER A 39 -20.77 -35.41 -2.70
N ASN A 40 -20.25 -36.34 -1.88
CA ASN A 40 -21.03 -37.10 -0.90
C ASN A 40 -21.07 -36.44 0.50
N SER A 41 -20.43 -35.28 0.70
CA SER A 41 -20.54 -34.50 1.95
C SER A 41 -21.36 -33.21 1.80
N LEU A 42 -22.09 -33.04 0.70
CA LEU A 42 -22.97 -31.90 0.44
C LEU A 42 -24.47 -32.21 0.64
N GLN A 43 -24.79 -33.41 1.14
CA GLN A 43 -26.13 -33.80 1.57
C GLN A 43 -26.06 -34.61 2.87
N ASP A 44 -25.65 -33.97 3.98
CA ASP A 44 -26.31 -34.12 5.29
C ASP A 44 -25.65 -33.31 6.43
N GLN A 45 -26.49 -32.86 7.35
CA GLN A 45 -26.24 -32.42 8.75
C GLN A 45 -25.64 -31.03 9.07
N ASN A 46 -26.47 -30.29 9.83
CA ASN A 46 -26.17 -29.11 10.65
C ASN A 46 -24.98 -29.28 11.62
N SER A 47 -24.27 -28.18 11.92
CA SER A 47 -23.90 -27.68 13.28
C SER A 47 -22.74 -26.67 13.20
N ILE A 48 -22.69 -25.54 13.93
CA ILE A 48 -22.74 -25.35 15.41
C ILE A 48 -21.62 -26.08 16.19
N THR A 49 -20.84 -27.00 15.58
CA THR A 49 -19.77 -27.72 16.31
C THR A 49 -18.34 -27.43 15.84
N LYS A 50 -18.12 -26.74 14.71
CA LYS A 50 -16.75 -26.41 14.25
C LYS A 50 -16.07 -25.29 15.04
N GLU A 51 -16.81 -24.26 15.46
CA GLU A 51 -16.25 -23.14 16.26
C GLU A 51 -15.71 -23.60 17.62
N GLN A 52 -16.36 -24.59 18.26
CA GLN A 52 -15.93 -25.12 19.56
C GLN A 52 -14.69 -26.03 19.48
N GLN A 53 -14.28 -26.48 18.29
CA GLN A 53 -13.05 -27.27 18.11
C GLN A 53 -11.82 -26.41 17.80
N GLN A 54 -11.97 -25.26 17.12
CA GLN A 54 -10.83 -24.35 16.92
C GLN A 54 -10.38 -23.66 18.23
N LEU A 55 -11.31 -23.26 19.12
CA LEU A 55 -10.95 -22.68 20.42
C LEU A 55 -10.16 -23.63 21.35
N LYS A 56 -10.26 -24.96 21.16
CA LYS A 56 -9.52 -25.93 21.98
C LYS A 56 -8.08 -26.16 21.50
N LEU A 57 -7.79 -25.96 20.22
CA LEU A 57 -6.43 -26.08 19.69
C LEU A 57 -5.58 -24.85 20.06
N PHE A 58 -6.16 -23.65 20.03
CA PHE A 58 -5.46 -22.42 20.40
C PHE A 58 -4.99 -22.42 21.88
N ASN A 59 -5.85 -22.89 22.79
CA ASN A 59 -5.51 -22.98 24.23
C ASN A 59 -4.48 -24.07 24.57
N HIS A 60 -4.19 -25.03 23.68
CA HIS A 60 -3.20 -26.08 23.96
C HIS A 60 -1.77 -25.66 23.59
N PHE A 61 -1.60 -24.70 22.69
CA PHE A 61 -0.28 -24.25 22.21
C PHE A 61 0.42 -23.23 23.14
N VAL A 62 -0.32 -22.64 24.10
CA VAL A 62 0.17 -21.58 25.02
C VAL A 62 0.53 -22.14 26.41
N SER A 63 0.70 -23.46 26.57
CA SER A 63 0.99 -24.07 27.88
C SER A 63 1.93 -25.29 27.81
N LEU A 64 3.12 -25.10 27.23
CA LEU A 64 4.28 -25.97 27.48
C LEU A 64 5.57 -25.14 27.61
N SER A 65 6.08 -25.04 28.84
CA SER A 65 7.46 -24.67 29.16
C SER A 65 7.82 -25.35 30.49
N PRO A 66 8.80 -26.26 30.53
CA PRO A 66 9.09 -27.05 31.72
C PRO A 66 10.02 -26.32 32.70
N ILE A 67 9.77 -26.49 34.00
CA ILE A 67 10.68 -26.14 35.07
C ILE A 67 11.40 -27.42 35.54
N SER A 68 12.73 -27.36 35.70
CA SER A 68 13.44 -28.24 36.63
C SER A 68 14.67 -27.54 37.22
N SER A 69 14.77 -27.57 38.54
CA SER A 69 16.02 -27.42 39.30
C SER A 69 17.08 -28.46 38.86
N GLY A 70 18.39 -28.28 39.07
CA GLY A 70 19.13 -27.18 39.70
C GLY A 70 20.24 -27.75 40.62
N GLU A 71 21.45 -27.17 40.63
CA GLU A 71 22.49 -27.53 41.61
C GLU A 71 23.53 -26.42 41.85
N ARG A 72 24.06 -26.33 43.08
CA ARG A 72 25.06 -25.33 43.50
C ARG A 72 26.48 -25.85 43.26
N ARG A 73 27.41 -24.94 42.92
CA ARG A 73 28.79 -24.99 43.45
C ARG A 73 29.39 -23.59 43.62
N THR A 74 30.27 -23.50 44.62
CA THR A 74 30.86 -22.28 45.22
C THR A 74 32.33 -22.11 44.82
N PHE A 75 32.83 -20.89 44.61
CA PHE A 75 33.96 -20.27 45.37
C PHE A 75 34.49 -18.93 44.79
N VAL A 76 34.63 -17.94 45.68
CA VAL A 76 35.75 -16.96 45.89
C VAL A 76 36.12 -15.85 44.87
N MET A 77 36.60 -14.76 45.51
CA MET A 77 37.06 -13.43 45.08
C MET A 77 38.13 -13.36 43.98
N GLY A 78 38.22 -12.18 43.33
CA GLY A 78 39.40 -11.72 42.60
C GLY A 78 39.29 -10.27 42.11
N THR A 79 39.87 -9.32 42.84
CA THR A 79 40.05 -7.91 42.43
C THR A 79 41.30 -7.73 41.55
N VAL A 80 41.23 -6.94 40.48
CA VAL A 80 42.41 -6.39 39.77
C VAL A 80 42.12 -4.96 39.28
N GLN A 81 43.13 -4.09 39.32
CA GLN A 81 43.09 -2.66 38.93
C GLN A 81 43.72 -2.42 37.54
N SER A 82 43.34 -1.30 36.91
CA SER A 82 44.16 -0.44 36.02
C SER A 82 43.45 0.92 35.85
N THR A 83 43.87 2.09 36.35
CA THR A 83 45.11 2.91 36.20
C THR A 83 45.17 3.75 34.90
N ASP A 84 45.41 5.06 35.10
CA ASP A 84 45.89 6.12 34.17
C ASP A 84 44.91 6.54 33.03
N ASP A 85 44.83 7.77 32.48
CA ASP A 85 45.44 9.12 32.73
C ASP A 85 44.63 10.18 31.90
N SER A 86 44.72 11.52 31.97
CA SER A 86 45.10 12.55 32.98
C SER A 86 44.78 13.98 32.45
N HIS A 87 45.00 15.04 33.25
CA HIS A 87 45.05 16.50 32.90
C HIS A 87 43.75 17.22 32.47
N ASP A 88 43.56 18.56 32.55
CA ASP A 88 43.95 19.68 33.46
C ASP A 88 43.24 20.98 32.93
N ASP A 89 43.06 22.12 33.62
CA ASP A 89 42.73 22.46 35.03
C ASP A 89 42.33 23.98 35.09
N PHE A 90 41.84 24.48 36.25
CA PHE A 90 41.77 25.89 36.70
C PHE A 90 40.77 26.91 36.04
N PHE A 91 40.29 27.99 36.70
CA PHE A 91 40.63 28.63 38.01
C PHE A 91 39.45 29.45 38.64
N GLN A 92 39.44 29.52 39.99
CA GLN A 92 39.06 30.66 40.89
C GLN A 92 37.59 31.00 41.33
N HIS A 93 37.50 31.37 42.62
CA HIS A 93 36.32 31.72 43.46
C HIS A 93 36.38 33.23 43.92
N PRO A 94 35.70 33.67 45.02
CA PRO A 94 34.32 34.19 45.12
C PRO A 94 34.35 35.70 45.58
N PRO A 95 33.42 36.35 46.36
CA PRO A 95 32.76 35.92 47.62
C PRO A 95 31.24 36.25 47.75
N SER A 96 30.71 35.99 48.95
CA SER A 96 29.30 35.90 49.35
C SER A 96 28.69 37.16 50.00
N TYR A 97 27.34 37.19 50.07
CA TYR A 97 26.57 37.90 51.10
C TYR A 97 25.40 37.02 51.59
N ASP A 98 24.94 37.26 52.82
CA ASP A 98 24.08 36.39 53.65
C ASP A 98 22.66 36.98 53.87
N GLY A 99 21.67 36.18 54.30
CA GLY A 99 20.45 36.70 54.92
C GLY A 99 19.13 35.89 54.81
N SER A 100 18.88 35.00 55.79
CA SER A 100 17.55 34.56 56.32
C SER A 100 16.59 33.73 55.41
N SER A 101 16.38 32.43 55.66
CA SER A 101 15.41 31.79 56.61
C SER A 101 13.93 31.84 56.13
N VAL A 102 13.15 30.76 56.14
CA VAL A 102 12.60 30.00 57.31
C VAL A 102 12.42 28.48 57.01
N ASN A 103 12.49 27.66 58.06
CA ASN A 103 12.36 26.17 58.11
C ASN A 103 10.90 25.81 58.56
N THR A 104 10.28 24.62 58.44
CA THR A 104 10.72 23.26 58.82
C THR A 104 9.71 22.17 58.39
N SER A 105 10.18 20.91 58.38
CA SER A 105 9.52 19.59 58.16
C SER A 105 8.16 19.28 58.81
N TYR A 106 7.46 18.19 58.36
CA TYR A 106 7.40 16.88 59.09
C TYR A 106 6.56 15.76 58.41
N GLN A 107 7.17 14.57 58.31
CA GLN A 107 6.71 13.16 58.45
C GLN A 107 5.35 12.61 57.92
N HIS A 108 5.46 11.41 57.31
CA HIS A 108 4.40 10.45 56.98
C HIS A 108 3.61 9.92 58.20
N HIS A 109 2.31 9.63 58.01
CA HIS A 109 1.53 8.62 58.76
C HIS A 109 0.55 7.88 57.83
N HIS A 110 0.40 6.57 58.00
CA HIS A 110 -0.69 5.73 57.46
C HIS A 110 -1.66 5.36 58.59
N PRO A 111 -2.94 5.06 58.26
CA PRO A 111 -3.62 3.98 58.98
C PRO A 111 -4.38 3.00 58.05
N SER A 112 -4.99 1.99 58.70
CA SER A 112 -5.34 0.66 58.14
C SER A 112 -6.76 0.53 57.55
N SER A 113 -6.97 -0.63 56.92
CA SER A 113 -8.17 -1.14 56.24
C SER A 113 -9.42 -1.43 57.10
N TYR A 114 -10.58 -1.43 56.43
CA TYR A 114 -11.80 -2.22 56.75
C TYR A 114 -12.48 -2.68 55.45
N ALA A 115 -13.43 -3.63 55.53
CA ALA A 115 -13.74 -4.59 54.45
C ALA A 115 -15.05 -4.38 53.66
N GLU A 116 -15.09 -5.04 52.49
CA GLU A 116 -16.24 -5.53 51.68
C GLU A 116 -17.50 -4.66 51.45
N SER A 117 -17.84 -4.41 50.17
CA SER A 117 -18.96 -5.12 49.52
C SER A 117 -19.08 -4.89 48.00
N SER A 118 -19.28 -6.00 47.28
CA SER A 118 -19.88 -6.20 45.96
C SER A 118 -20.27 -4.99 45.08
N GLY A 119 -19.61 -4.84 43.93
CA GLY A 119 -19.97 -3.93 42.83
C GLY A 119 -19.73 -4.58 41.46
N ASN A 120 -20.74 -5.28 40.94
CA ASN A 120 -20.63 -6.10 39.73
C ASN A 120 -20.48 -5.22 38.47
N THR A 121 -19.25 -5.03 38.00
CA THR A 121 -18.96 -4.32 36.75
C THR A 121 -18.28 -5.28 35.78
N ARG A 122 -18.98 -5.65 34.70
CA ARG A 122 -18.35 -6.33 33.56
C ARG A 122 -17.34 -5.39 32.93
N TYR A 123 -16.08 -5.52 33.32
CA TYR A 123 -14.97 -5.02 32.52
C TYR A 123 -14.93 -5.84 31.23
N GLN A 124 -15.62 -5.35 30.20
CA GLN A 124 -15.27 -5.71 28.83
C GLN A 124 -13.81 -5.30 28.65
N HIS A 125 -12.93 -6.28 28.45
CA HIS A 125 -11.63 -6.03 27.89
C HIS A 125 -11.86 -5.41 26.50
N LYS A 126 -11.83 -4.07 26.41
CA LYS A 126 -11.39 -3.42 25.17
C LYS A 126 -9.98 -3.96 24.93
N GLN A 127 -9.86 -4.92 24.02
CA GLN A 127 -8.54 -5.29 23.50
C GLN A 127 -7.98 -4.01 22.89
N ARG A 128 -6.79 -3.62 23.35
CA ARG A 128 -6.12 -2.45 22.79
C ARG A 128 -5.81 -2.76 21.32
N PRO A 129 -5.92 -1.78 20.40
CA PRO A 129 -5.42 -1.96 19.04
C PRO A 129 -3.95 -2.35 19.16
N THR A 130 -3.61 -3.53 18.65
CA THR A 130 -2.24 -4.01 18.67
C THR A 130 -1.55 -3.53 17.42
N TYR A 131 -0.57 -2.64 17.60
CA TYR A 131 0.48 -2.35 16.63
C TYR A 131 0.87 -3.60 15.83
N ILE A 132 0.87 -3.48 14.49
CA ILE A 132 1.18 -4.59 13.60
C ILE A 132 2.68 -4.54 13.28
N ALA A 133 3.45 -5.48 13.82
CA ALA A 133 4.89 -5.54 13.55
C ALA A 133 5.22 -5.97 12.11
N ASP A 134 6.36 -5.51 11.61
CA ASP A 134 7.00 -6.00 10.38
C ASP A 134 7.17 -7.54 10.41
N ASN A 135 6.32 -8.27 9.67
CA ASN A 135 6.28 -9.74 9.70
C ASN A 135 6.82 -10.41 8.42
N PHE A 136 7.10 -9.64 7.35
CA PHE A 136 7.47 -10.18 6.04
C PHE A 136 8.88 -9.76 5.61
N SER A 137 9.58 -10.66 4.91
CA SER A 137 10.95 -10.44 4.42
C SER A 137 11.08 -10.48 2.89
N SER A 138 9.99 -10.76 2.17
CA SER A 138 9.94 -10.66 0.70
C SER A 138 8.54 -10.32 0.19
N LEU A 139 8.47 -9.74 -1.01
CA LEU A 139 7.20 -9.45 -1.68
C LEU A 139 6.39 -10.74 -1.94
N ASP A 140 7.03 -11.87 -2.24
CA ASP A 140 6.35 -13.17 -2.42
C ASP A 140 5.64 -13.64 -1.14
N GLN A 141 6.22 -13.40 0.04
CA GLN A 141 5.58 -13.72 1.33
C GLN A 141 4.34 -12.85 1.54
N VAL A 142 4.42 -11.56 1.20
CA VAL A 142 3.28 -10.64 1.27
C VAL A 142 2.18 -11.06 0.29
N ILE A 143 2.50 -11.29 -0.99
CA ILE A 143 1.53 -11.75 -2.00
C ILE A 143 0.87 -13.05 -1.55
N SER A 144 1.63 -13.98 -0.96
CA SER A 144 1.10 -15.22 -0.40
C SER A 144 0.16 -14.95 0.78
N ALA A 145 0.55 -14.07 1.71
CA ALA A 145 -0.27 -13.71 2.86
C ALA A 145 -1.55 -12.95 2.47
N LEU A 146 -1.52 -12.09 1.44
CA LEU A 146 -2.71 -11.43 0.88
C LEU A 146 -3.69 -12.48 0.32
N ARG A 147 -3.18 -13.46 -0.44
CA ARG A 147 -3.99 -14.57 -0.97
C ARG A 147 -4.54 -15.48 0.13
N GLU A 148 -3.74 -15.82 1.13
CA GLU A 148 -4.16 -16.62 2.29
C GLU A 148 -5.17 -15.87 3.18
N ALA A 149 -5.08 -14.55 3.24
CA ALA A 149 -6.07 -13.69 3.90
C ALA A 149 -7.39 -13.60 3.13
N GLY A 150 -7.43 -14.04 1.87
CA GLY A 150 -8.60 -13.93 0.99
C GLY A 150 -8.74 -12.58 0.28
N LEU A 151 -7.64 -11.84 0.11
CA LEU A 151 -7.60 -10.66 -0.77
C LEU A 151 -7.32 -11.13 -2.20
N GLU A 152 -8.38 -11.42 -2.95
CA GLU A 152 -8.31 -11.74 -4.38
C GLU A 152 -8.33 -10.47 -5.25
N SER A 153 -9.01 -9.42 -4.76
CA SER A 153 -9.07 -8.08 -5.34
C SER A 153 -9.16 -7.01 -4.23
N SER A 154 -8.82 -5.77 -4.59
CA SER A 154 -8.85 -4.55 -3.77
C SER A 154 -9.18 -3.36 -4.66
N ASN A 155 -9.52 -2.22 -4.07
CA ASN A 155 -9.71 -0.98 -4.81
C ASN A 155 -8.70 0.06 -4.30
N LEU A 156 -7.93 0.67 -5.21
CA LEU A 156 -6.90 1.65 -4.86
C LEU A 156 -7.43 3.09 -4.98
N ILE A 157 -7.17 3.92 -3.97
CA ILE A 157 -7.46 5.37 -3.99
C ILE A 157 -6.12 6.11 -3.87
N ILE A 158 -5.90 7.16 -4.69
CA ILE A 158 -4.67 7.95 -4.65
C ILE A 158 -4.95 9.37 -4.15
N GLY A 159 -4.24 9.78 -3.09
CA GLY A 159 -4.18 11.14 -2.60
C GLY A 159 -2.81 11.76 -2.85
N ILE A 160 -2.75 12.95 -3.45
CA ILE A 160 -1.50 13.67 -3.70
C ILE A 160 -1.50 15.02 -2.97
N ASP A 161 -0.49 15.18 -2.12
CA ASP A 161 -0.17 16.44 -1.45
C ASP A 161 0.35 17.46 -2.48
N PHE A 162 -0.28 18.62 -2.54
CA PHE A 162 0.12 19.78 -3.36
C PHE A 162 0.34 21.03 -2.47
N THR A 163 0.79 20.83 -1.24
CA THR A 163 1.17 21.91 -0.35
C THR A 163 2.52 22.50 -0.73
N LYS A 164 2.77 23.71 -0.26
CA LYS A 164 3.92 24.52 -0.62
C LYS A 164 5.24 24.00 -0.06
N SER A 165 5.22 23.13 0.97
CA SER A 165 6.45 22.55 1.53
C SER A 165 7.26 21.77 0.49
N ASN A 166 6.57 21.19 -0.49
CA ASN A 166 7.15 20.58 -1.69
C ASN A 166 8.09 21.51 -2.48
N GLU A 167 8.09 22.83 -2.28
CA GLU A 167 9.08 23.75 -2.87
C GLU A 167 10.48 23.59 -2.24
N TRP A 168 10.58 23.19 -0.96
CA TRP A 168 11.83 23.14 -0.19
C TRP A 168 12.19 21.78 0.39
N THR A 169 11.27 20.83 0.51
CA THR A 169 11.54 19.46 0.99
C THR A 169 12.23 18.56 -0.04
N GLY A 170 12.55 19.08 -1.24
CA GLY A 170 13.49 18.47 -2.20
C GLY A 170 14.92 19.00 -2.09
N LYS A 171 15.27 19.74 -1.02
CA LYS A 171 16.57 20.40 -0.87
C LYS A 171 17.74 19.44 -0.95
N HIS A 172 17.68 18.30 -0.27
CA HIS A 172 18.76 17.31 -0.21
C HIS A 172 18.51 16.11 -1.12
N SER A 173 17.27 15.60 -1.16
CA SER A 173 16.86 14.42 -1.92
C SER A 173 16.59 14.68 -3.42
N PHE A 174 16.34 15.94 -3.81
CA PHE A 174 15.98 16.28 -5.19
C PHE A 174 16.71 17.54 -5.71
N ASN A 175 17.98 17.70 -5.30
CA ASN A 175 18.92 18.69 -5.82
C ASN A 175 18.40 20.14 -5.81
N HIS A 176 17.81 20.59 -4.70
CA HIS A 176 17.23 21.93 -4.52
C HIS A 176 16.06 22.27 -5.46
N LYS A 177 15.41 21.25 -6.06
CA LYS A 177 14.18 21.44 -6.83
C LYS A 177 12.96 21.17 -5.97
N SER A 178 11.83 21.74 -6.37
CA SER A 178 10.55 21.30 -5.85
C SER A 178 10.32 19.82 -6.15
N LEU A 179 9.72 19.08 -5.20
CA LEU A 179 9.32 17.70 -5.38
C LEU A 179 8.27 17.52 -6.49
N HIS A 180 7.55 18.57 -6.89
CA HIS A 180 6.65 18.59 -8.06
C HIS A 180 7.30 19.11 -9.34
N PHE A 181 8.61 19.36 -9.39
CA PHE A 181 9.25 19.86 -10.61
C PHE A 181 9.07 18.86 -11.77
N VAL A 182 8.22 19.18 -12.73
CA VAL A 182 7.96 18.36 -13.92
C VAL A 182 9.08 18.59 -14.94
N GLY A 183 9.75 17.50 -15.35
CA GLY A 183 10.83 17.56 -16.33
C GLY A 183 11.00 16.26 -17.10
N ASN A 184 12.21 16.07 -17.66
CA ASN A 184 12.60 14.86 -18.39
C ASN A 184 12.97 13.68 -17.46
N ILE A 185 13.32 13.97 -16.21
CA ILE A 185 13.60 12.97 -15.17
C ILE A 185 12.39 12.98 -14.23
N PRO A 186 11.75 11.83 -13.96
CA PRO A 186 10.63 11.74 -13.04
C PRO A 186 10.96 12.31 -11.65
N ASN A 187 10.11 13.19 -11.13
CA ASN A 187 10.22 13.66 -9.75
C ASN A 187 9.74 12.59 -8.74
N PRO A 188 9.97 12.76 -7.42
CA PRO A 188 9.68 11.71 -6.44
C PRO A 188 8.21 11.25 -6.42
N TYR A 189 7.25 12.13 -6.69
CA TYR A 189 5.83 11.74 -6.86
C TYR A 189 5.63 10.88 -8.11
N GLU A 190 6.18 11.28 -9.25
CA GLU A 190 6.11 10.48 -10.49
C GLU A 190 6.74 9.09 -10.32
N GLN A 191 7.87 9.01 -9.60
CA GLN A 191 8.52 7.73 -9.28
C GLN A 191 7.65 6.87 -8.36
N ALA A 192 7.05 7.46 -7.33
CA ALA A 192 6.13 6.77 -6.43
C ALA A 192 4.91 6.22 -7.19
N ILE A 193 4.18 7.06 -7.93
CA ILE A 193 3.04 6.67 -8.78
C ILE A 193 3.43 5.51 -9.72
N SER A 194 4.57 5.64 -10.40
CA SER A 194 5.06 4.64 -11.37
C SER A 194 5.48 3.31 -10.73
N ILE A 195 5.89 3.29 -9.46
CA ILE A 195 6.26 2.07 -8.75
C ILE A 195 5.00 1.43 -8.16
N ILE A 196 4.16 2.21 -7.46
CA ILE A 196 2.85 1.78 -6.95
C ILE A 196 2.05 1.11 -8.08
N GLY A 197 1.98 1.74 -9.25
CA GLY A 197 1.26 1.20 -10.41
C GLY A 197 1.85 -0.07 -11.01
N ARG A 198 3.13 -0.38 -10.78
CA ARG A 198 3.74 -1.66 -11.20
C ARG A 198 3.67 -2.74 -10.13
N THR A 199 3.47 -2.38 -8.86
CA THR A 199 3.51 -3.31 -7.72
C THR A 199 2.13 -3.63 -7.15
N LEU A 200 1.17 -2.70 -7.24
CA LEU A 200 -0.16 -2.81 -6.63
C LEU A 200 -1.30 -2.99 -7.65
N SER A 201 -1.13 -2.59 -8.91
CA SER A 201 -2.20 -2.70 -9.94
C SER A 201 -2.71 -4.12 -10.17
N SER A 202 -1.88 -5.14 -9.91
CA SER A 202 -2.29 -6.55 -9.97
C SER A 202 -3.33 -6.95 -8.91
N PHE A 203 -3.60 -6.09 -7.95
CA PHE A 203 -4.62 -6.25 -6.92
C PHE A 203 -5.82 -5.31 -7.13
N ASP A 204 -5.81 -4.41 -8.12
CA ASP A 204 -6.92 -3.50 -8.38
C ASP A 204 -8.00 -4.21 -9.21
N GLU A 205 -9.26 -4.15 -8.80
CA GLU A 205 -10.32 -5.01 -9.39
C GLU A 205 -10.75 -4.58 -10.80
N ASP A 206 -10.91 -3.27 -11.02
CA ASP A 206 -11.51 -2.70 -12.23
C ASP A 206 -10.59 -1.74 -12.99
N ASN A 207 -9.39 -1.46 -12.46
CA ASN A 207 -8.41 -0.50 -12.99
C ASN A 207 -8.94 0.96 -13.01
N LEU A 208 -9.93 1.29 -12.17
CA LEU A 208 -10.54 2.62 -12.05
C LEU A 208 -10.13 3.29 -10.73
N ILE A 209 -9.07 4.08 -10.78
CA ILE A 209 -8.40 4.65 -9.61
C ILE A 209 -8.95 6.05 -9.30
N PRO A 210 -9.65 6.27 -8.17
CA PRO A 210 -10.06 7.60 -7.76
C PRO A 210 -8.83 8.40 -7.33
N CYS A 211 -8.60 9.56 -7.95
CA CYS A 211 -7.43 10.41 -7.71
C CYS A 211 -7.82 11.79 -7.20
N PHE A 212 -7.18 12.20 -6.10
CA PHE A 212 -7.42 13.46 -5.41
C PHE A 212 -6.15 14.26 -5.19
N GLY A 213 -6.25 15.58 -5.34
CA GLY A 213 -5.25 16.54 -4.87
C GLY A 213 -5.73 17.31 -3.64
N PHE A 214 -4.82 17.71 -2.76
CA PHE A 214 -5.13 18.54 -1.59
C PHE A 214 -3.98 19.50 -1.24
N GLY A 215 -4.26 20.57 -0.50
CA GLY A 215 -3.25 21.52 -0.03
C GLY A 215 -2.84 22.63 -1.01
N ASP A 216 -3.40 22.64 -2.21
CA ASP A 216 -3.26 23.74 -3.16
C ASP A 216 -4.11 24.97 -2.74
N ALA A 217 -4.00 26.09 -3.46
CA ALA A 217 -4.72 27.31 -3.15
C ALA A 217 -6.26 27.22 -3.34
N SER A 218 -6.79 26.19 -4.02
CA SER A 218 -8.23 25.93 -4.08
C SER A 218 -8.75 25.13 -2.88
N THR A 219 -7.95 24.19 -2.34
CA THR A 219 -8.39 23.27 -1.28
C THR A 219 -7.94 23.64 0.13
N HIS A 220 -6.74 24.20 0.29
CA HIS A 220 -6.06 24.40 1.60
C HIS A 220 -6.10 23.10 2.44
N ASP A 221 -6.29 23.20 3.76
CA ASP A 221 -6.48 22.06 4.67
C ASP A 221 -7.95 21.63 4.81
N GLN A 222 -8.84 22.08 3.91
CA GLN A 222 -10.29 21.97 4.08
C GLN A 222 -11.00 21.02 3.13
N ASN A 223 -10.47 20.78 1.94
CA ASN A 223 -11.13 19.99 0.90
C ASN A 223 -10.10 19.15 0.13
N VAL A 224 -10.59 18.35 -0.81
CA VAL A 224 -9.77 17.78 -1.90
C VAL A 224 -10.38 18.22 -3.24
N PHE A 225 -9.60 18.16 -4.32
CA PHE A 225 -10.11 18.23 -5.69
C PHE A 225 -9.96 16.87 -6.39
N SER A 226 -10.96 16.47 -7.18
CA SER A 226 -10.84 15.32 -8.10
C SER A 226 -9.94 15.68 -9.29
N PHE A 227 -9.18 14.71 -9.80
CA PHE A 227 -8.31 14.92 -10.99
C PHE A 227 -9.07 15.27 -12.28
N TYR A 228 -10.36 14.93 -12.37
CA TYR A 228 -11.22 15.27 -13.51
C TYR A 228 -12.49 16.04 -13.09
N PRO A 229 -12.99 16.98 -13.92
CA PRO A 229 -14.10 17.86 -13.55
C PRO A 229 -15.47 17.17 -13.42
N ASP A 230 -15.66 16.03 -14.06
CA ASP A 230 -16.84 15.17 -13.98
C ASP A 230 -16.77 14.15 -12.82
N HIS A 231 -15.69 14.21 -12.03
CA HIS A 231 -15.33 13.25 -10.98
C HIS A 231 -15.13 11.81 -11.48
N ARG A 232 -14.84 11.59 -12.77
CA ARG A 232 -14.44 10.26 -13.24
C ARG A 232 -13.12 9.82 -12.60
N TYR A 233 -12.95 8.51 -12.49
CA TYR A 233 -11.71 7.90 -12.02
C TYR A 233 -10.69 7.79 -13.16
N CYS A 234 -9.42 7.66 -12.80
CA CYS A 234 -8.34 7.43 -13.75
C CYS A 234 -8.32 5.96 -14.17
N HIS A 235 -8.20 5.68 -15.46
CA HIS A 235 -8.10 4.32 -15.99
C HIS A 235 -6.64 3.86 -16.02
N GLY A 236 -6.21 3.22 -14.92
CA GLY A 236 -4.84 2.75 -14.70
C GLY A 236 -3.85 3.85 -14.30
N PHE A 237 -2.71 3.43 -13.74
CA PHE A 237 -1.67 4.32 -13.23
C PHE A 237 -0.99 5.15 -14.32
N GLU A 238 -1.05 4.71 -15.58
CA GLU A 238 -0.66 5.46 -16.76
C GLU A 238 -1.45 6.77 -16.88
N GLU A 239 -2.78 6.73 -16.68
CA GLU A 239 -3.61 7.93 -16.69
C GLU A 239 -3.40 8.77 -15.42
N VAL A 240 -3.19 8.15 -14.25
CA VAL A 240 -2.83 8.88 -13.01
C VAL A 240 -1.56 9.71 -13.22
N LEU A 241 -0.52 9.11 -13.81
CA LEU A 241 0.76 9.77 -14.06
C LEU A 241 0.65 10.85 -15.14
N ALA A 242 -0.07 10.58 -16.24
CA ALA A 242 -0.32 11.58 -17.28
C ALA A 242 -1.05 12.80 -16.71
N ARG A 243 -2.16 12.56 -16.01
CA ARG A 243 -2.99 13.64 -15.45
C ARG A 243 -2.31 14.42 -14.33
N TYR A 244 -1.48 13.77 -13.51
CA TYR A 244 -0.61 14.46 -12.56
C TYR A 244 0.33 15.47 -13.26
N ARG A 245 0.92 15.10 -14.41
CA ARG A 245 1.83 15.98 -15.16
C ARG A 245 1.10 17.13 -15.87
N GLU A 246 -0.18 16.96 -16.21
CA GLU A 246 -1.05 18.00 -16.78
C GLU A 246 -1.45 19.04 -15.72
N ILE A 247 -1.91 18.56 -14.55
CA ILE A 247 -2.42 19.40 -13.46
C ILE A 247 -1.31 20.25 -12.81
N VAL A 248 -0.16 19.65 -12.49
CA VAL A 248 0.89 20.28 -11.66
C VAL A 248 1.33 21.67 -12.13
N PRO A 249 1.62 21.92 -13.43
CA PRO A 249 1.98 23.26 -13.93
C PRO A 249 0.94 24.36 -13.68
N HIS A 250 -0.33 24.00 -13.49
CA HIS A 250 -1.43 24.93 -13.28
C HIS A 250 -1.79 25.10 -11.79
N LEU A 251 -1.20 24.30 -10.89
CA LEU A 251 -1.42 24.41 -9.46
C LEU A 251 -0.67 25.59 -8.82
N LYS A 252 -1.34 26.23 -7.88
CA LYS A 252 -0.70 27.14 -6.91
C LYS A 252 -0.56 26.42 -5.57
N LEU A 253 0.62 25.89 -5.29
CA LEU A 253 0.93 25.20 -4.04
C LEU A 253 0.70 26.13 -2.83
N SER A 254 0.04 25.62 -1.78
CA SER A 254 -0.44 26.43 -0.66
C SER A 254 -0.34 25.68 0.67
N GLY A 255 -1.35 25.77 1.54
CA GLY A 255 -1.48 25.06 2.80
C GLY A 255 -2.64 25.66 3.61
N PRO A 256 -2.80 25.33 4.90
CA PRO A 256 -2.02 24.37 5.67
C PRO A 256 -2.09 22.92 5.15
N THR A 257 -1.25 22.06 5.70
CA THR A 257 -1.17 20.62 5.39
C THR A 257 -1.95 19.82 6.42
N SER A 258 -3.00 19.12 6.00
CA SER A 258 -3.73 18.11 6.78
C SER A 258 -4.18 16.98 5.86
N PHE A 259 -4.13 15.74 6.32
CA PHE A 259 -4.62 14.59 5.56
C PHE A 259 -6.10 14.28 5.82
N ALA A 260 -6.73 14.97 6.77
CA ALA A 260 -8.15 14.79 7.07
C ALA A 260 -9.06 14.85 5.83
N PRO A 261 -8.95 15.85 4.92
CA PRO A 261 -9.85 15.92 3.76
C PRO A 261 -9.74 14.73 2.82
N VAL A 262 -8.55 14.15 2.64
CA VAL A 262 -8.33 13.03 1.71
C VAL A 262 -8.67 11.69 2.34
N ILE A 263 -8.48 11.53 3.64
CA ILE A 263 -8.95 10.36 4.40
C ILE A 263 -10.50 10.35 4.45
N ASP A 264 -11.12 11.50 4.73
CA ASP A 264 -12.58 11.65 4.73
C ASP A 264 -13.17 11.36 3.32
N ALA A 265 -12.51 11.83 2.25
CA ALA A 265 -12.91 11.53 0.87
C ALA A 265 -12.80 10.04 0.50
N ALA A 266 -11.82 9.32 1.07
CA ALA A 266 -11.69 7.87 0.89
C ALA A 266 -12.76 7.10 1.67
N VAL A 267 -13.09 7.52 2.90
CA VAL A 267 -14.24 7.00 3.66
C VAL A 267 -15.55 7.20 2.86
N ASP A 268 -15.75 8.39 2.27
CA ASP A 268 -16.90 8.66 1.39
C ASP A 268 -16.93 7.78 0.13
N ILE A 269 -15.81 7.21 -0.33
CA ILE A 269 -15.78 6.18 -1.41
C ILE A 269 -16.19 4.82 -0.85
N VAL A 270 -15.62 4.40 0.28
CA VAL A 270 -15.93 3.11 0.93
C VAL A 270 -17.41 3.02 1.32
N GLU A 271 -18.04 4.11 1.76
CA GLU A 271 -19.49 4.16 2.00
C GLU A 271 -20.31 4.02 0.71
N ARG A 272 -19.82 4.52 -0.43
CA ARG A 272 -20.53 4.46 -1.73
C ARG A 272 -20.35 3.14 -2.46
N SER A 273 -19.31 2.37 -2.14
CA SER A 273 -19.04 1.03 -2.66
C SER A 273 -19.63 -0.09 -1.78
N ASP A 274 -20.63 0.22 -0.95
CA ASP A 274 -21.31 -0.73 -0.04
C ASP A 274 -20.35 -1.42 0.94
N GLY A 275 -19.29 -0.72 1.36
CA GLY A 275 -18.29 -1.25 2.29
C GLY A 275 -17.28 -2.22 1.66
N GLN A 276 -17.04 -2.16 0.34
CA GLN A 276 -15.92 -2.84 -0.28
C GLN A 276 -14.58 -2.38 0.31
N TYR A 277 -13.60 -3.28 0.39
CA TYR A 277 -12.27 -2.96 0.91
C TYR A 277 -11.49 -2.05 -0.05
N HIS A 278 -10.89 -0.99 0.52
CA HIS A 278 -10.06 -0.04 -0.22
C HIS A 278 -8.71 0.18 0.46
N VAL A 279 -7.69 0.52 -0.33
CA VAL A 279 -6.40 1.03 0.15
C VAL A 279 -6.23 2.47 -0.35
N LEU A 280 -6.23 3.44 0.56
CA LEU A 280 -5.85 4.82 0.27
C LEU A 280 -4.32 4.94 0.33
N VAL A 281 -3.69 5.26 -0.80
CA VAL A 281 -2.27 5.62 -0.85
C VAL A 281 -2.14 7.14 -0.92
N ILE A 282 -1.61 7.74 0.14
CA ILE A 282 -1.30 9.17 0.22
C ILE A 282 0.18 9.35 -0.13
N ILE A 283 0.50 10.15 -1.13
CA ILE A 283 1.88 10.55 -1.45
C ILE A 283 2.07 11.98 -0.93
N ALA A 284 3.04 12.20 -0.03
CA ALA A 284 3.24 13.48 0.64
C ALA A 284 4.68 13.68 1.14
N ASP A 285 5.03 14.93 1.49
CA ASP A 285 6.35 15.30 2.04
C ASP A 285 6.44 15.29 3.58
N GLY A 286 5.37 14.84 4.23
CA GLY A 286 5.28 14.66 5.69
C GLY A 286 5.08 15.94 6.49
N GLN A 287 5.01 17.12 5.87
CA GLN A 287 4.98 18.41 6.58
C GLN A 287 3.58 18.81 7.07
N VAL A 288 2.90 17.93 7.81
CA VAL A 288 1.62 18.26 8.48
C VAL A 288 1.81 19.51 9.35
N THR A 289 0.97 20.53 9.15
CA THR A 289 1.30 21.88 9.64
C THR A 289 1.28 21.95 11.17
N ARG A 290 2.41 22.37 11.74
CA ARG A 290 2.55 22.78 13.14
C ARG A 290 2.71 24.29 13.25
N ASN A 291 1.84 24.93 14.02
CA ASN A 291 2.01 26.34 14.37
C ASN A 291 3.17 26.49 15.35
N SER A 292 3.99 27.53 15.20
CA SER A 292 5.14 27.82 16.09
C SER A 292 4.74 27.98 17.56
N ASP A 293 3.49 28.41 17.82
CA ASP A 293 2.93 28.58 19.16
C ASP A 293 2.38 27.27 19.78
N THR A 294 2.48 26.14 19.08
CA THR A 294 2.00 24.85 19.58
C THR A 294 2.94 24.34 20.67
N PRO A 295 2.50 24.19 21.94
CA PRO A 295 3.38 23.75 23.01
C PRO A 295 3.87 22.32 22.77
N HIS A 296 5.11 22.01 23.16
CA HIS A 296 5.64 20.64 23.13
C HIS A 296 4.66 19.64 23.78
N GLY A 297 4.41 18.52 23.10
CA GLY A 297 3.45 17.50 23.53
C GLY A 297 1.97 17.83 23.24
N LYS A 298 1.67 18.86 22.45
CA LYS A 298 0.33 19.12 21.91
C LYS A 298 0.34 19.10 20.39
N PHE A 299 -0.74 18.55 19.83
CA PHE A 299 -1.01 18.58 18.39
C PHE A 299 -1.63 19.92 17.95
N SER A 300 -1.28 20.37 16.75
CA SER A 300 -1.91 21.47 16.01
C SER A 300 -3.36 21.15 15.64
N PRO A 301 -4.14 22.12 15.11
CA PRO A 301 -5.47 21.84 14.56
C PRO A 301 -5.42 20.80 13.42
N GLN A 302 -4.44 20.90 12.53
CA GLN A 302 -4.27 20.04 11.35
C GLN A 302 -3.87 18.61 11.74
N GLU A 303 -2.97 18.47 12.72
CA GLU A 303 -2.60 17.16 13.28
C GLU A 303 -3.79 16.49 13.98
N LYS A 304 -4.55 17.24 14.79
CA LYS A 304 -5.76 16.72 15.43
C LYS A 304 -6.81 16.29 14.41
N ALA A 305 -7.02 17.07 13.35
CA ALA A 305 -7.91 16.70 12.27
C ALA A 305 -7.46 15.39 11.62
N THR A 306 -6.18 15.28 11.24
CA THR A 306 -5.60 14.06 10.66
C THR A 306 -5.78 12.85 11.57
N ILE A 307 -5.42 12.94 12.86
CA ILE A 307 -5.58 11.85 13.84
C ILE A 307 -7.05 11.44 13.98
N ASN A 308 -7.96 12.40 14.06
CA ASN A 308 -9.39 12.13 14.15
C ASN A 308 -9.93 11.41 12.90
N SER A 309 -9.46 11.78 11.70
CA SER A 309 -9.83 11.10 10.46
C SER A 309 -9.20 9.70 10.32
N ILE A 310 -8.01 9.45 10.88
CA ILE A 310 -7.44 8.09 10.95
C ILE A 310 -8.29 7.20 11.88
N ILE A 311 -8.62 7.70 13.09
CA ILE A 311 -9.52 7.02 14.03
C ILE A 311 -10.90 6.76 13.39
N ALA A 312 -11.43 7.74 12.67
CA ALA A 312 -12.66 7.60 11.89
C ALA A 312 -12.57 6.47 10.87
N ALA A 313 -11.56 6.51 10.00
CA ALA A 313 -11.32 5.52 8.95
C ALA A 313 -11.20 4.09 9.48
N SER A 314 -10.72 3.89 10.72
CA SER A 314 -10.65 2.57 11.33
C SER A 314 -12.00 1.90 11.64
N HIS A 315 -13.13 2.62 11.46
CA HIS A 315 -14.49 2.05 11.50
C HIS A 315 -14.96 1.52 10.14
N TYR A 316 -14.16 1.71 9.09
CA TYR A 316 -14.45 1.31 7.72
C TYR A 316 -13.42 0.28 7.24
N PRO A 317 -13.74 -0.53 6.21
CA PRO A 317 -12.77 -1.41 5.57
C PRO A 317 -11.81 -0.62 4.67
N LEU A 318 -11.01 0.25 5.31
CA LEU A 318 -10.08 1.18 4.69
C LEU A 318 -8.70 1.06 5.34
N SER A 319 -7.71 0.68 4.55
CA SER A 319 -6.29 0.79 4.89
C SER A 319 -5.72 2.09 4.33
N ILE A 320 -4.80 2.72 5.06
CA ILE A 320 -4.12 3.95 4.64
C ILE A 320 -2.62 3.68 4.57
N VAL A 321 -1.98 3.98 3.43
CA VAL A 321 -0.54 3.89 3.23
C VAL A 321 0.00 5.27 2.88
N LEU A 322 0.82 5.85 3.76
CA LEU A 322 1.49 7.12 3.54
C LEU A 322 2.88 6.90 2.95
N VAL A 323 3.04 7.28 1.68
CA VAL A 323 4.29 7.22 0.92
C VAL A 323 5.04 8.56 1.07
N GLY A 324 6.00 8.58 1.97
CA GLY A 324 6.82 9.74 2.29
C GLY A 324 7.91 10.02 1.26
N VAL A 325 7.73 11.09 0.47
CA VAL A 325 8.69 11.59 -0.52
C VAL A 325 9.43 12.85 -0.03
N GLY A 326 10.70 12.97 -0.39
CA GLY A 326 11.52 14.13 -0.02
C GLY A 326 12.33 13.97 1.28
N ASP A 327 12.74 15.10 1.85
CA ASP A 327 13.71 15.19 2.95
C ASP A 327 13.11 14.87 4.34
N GLY A 328 11.78 14.96 4.50
CA GLY A 328 11.13 14.93 5.81
C GLY A 328 11.28 16.27 6.56
N PRO A 329 11.26 16.28 7.91
CA PRO A 329 11.34 15.14 8.83
C PRO A 329 10.13 14.21 8.84
N TRP A 330 10.30 13.03 9.42
CA TRP A 330 9.34 11.90 9.35
C TRP A 330 8.85 11.40 10.72
N ASP A 331 9.23 12.07 11.81
CA ASP A 331 8.95 11.63 13.18
C ASP A 331 7.45 11.60 13.49
N GLU A 332 6.68 12.57 12.98
CA GLU A 332 5.22 12.60 13.15
C GLU A 332 4.51 11.52 12.35
N MET A 333 5.07 11.10 11.21
CA MET A 333 4.46 10.06 10.38
C MET A 333 4.67 8.68 11.02
N GLN A 334 5.82 8.44 11.64
CA GLN A 334 6.06 7.28 12.52
C GLN A 334 5.16 7.31 13.77
N ASN A 335 4.87 8.50 14.31
CA ASN A 335 3.96 8.64 15.44
C ASN A 335 2.49 8.35 15.05
N PHE A 336 2.09 8.60 13.80
CA PHE A 336 0.78 8.20 13.29
C PHE A 336 0.69 6.70 12.98
N ASP A 337 1.79 6.06 12.58
CA ASP A 337 1.94 4.60 12.55
C ASP A 337 1.69 4.01 13.93
N ASP A 338 2.58 4.24 14.89
CA ASP A 338 2.65 3.38 16.08
C ASP A 338 1.71 3.78 17.23
N ASN A 339 1.37 5.07 17.36
CA ASN A 339 0.93 5.65 18.64
C ASN A 339 -0.53 6.16 18.68
N ILE A 340 -1.35 5.89 17.66
CA ILE A 340 -2.78 6.25 17.68
C ILE A 340 -3.56 5.20 18.48
N THR A 341 -3.93 5.53 19.73
CA THR A 341 -4.53 4.55 20.67
C THR A 341 -6.03 4.30 20.49
N ASP A 342 -6.74 5.21 19.83
CA ASP A 342 -8.21 5.26 19.84
C ASP A 342 -8.86 4.70 18.55
N ARG A 343 -8.05 4.31 17.56
CA ARG A 343 -8.50 3.56 16.35
C ARG A 343 -9.03 2.18 16.74
N LEU A 344 -9.92 1.56 15.96
CA LEU A 344 -10.43 0.20 16.24
C LEU A 344 -9.39 -0.89 15.94
N PHE A 345 -8.62 -0.69 14.88
CA PHE A 345 -7.54 -1.55 14.43
C PHE A 345 -6.42 -0.67 13.86
N ASP A 346 -5.24 -1.25 13.68
CA ASP A 346 -4.18 -0.55 12.99
C ASP A 346 -4.52 -0.40 11.50
N ASN A 347 -4.70 0.82 11.03
CA ASN A 347 -5.20 1.09 9.68
C ASN A 347 -4.33 2.11 8.92
N PHE A 348 -3.12 2.37 9.40
CA PHE A 348 -2.21 3.38 8.86
C PHE A 348 -0.79 2.82 8.83
N GLN A 349 -0.16 2.86 7.66
CA GLN A 349 1.23 2.45 7.42
C GLN A 349 2.03 3.63 6.84
N PHE A 350 3.19 3.96 7.39
CA PHE A 350 4.13 4.93 6.84
C PHE A 350 5.30 4.24 6.12
N VAL A 351 5.58 4.70 4.91
CA VAL A 351 6.69 4.22 4.07
C VAL A 351 7.59 5.37 3.67
N ASN A 352 8.83 5.37 4.16
CA ASN A 352 9.84 6.35 3.75
C ASN A 352 10.42 6.00 2.37
N PHE A 353 9.72 6.41 1.31
CA PHE A 353 10.09 6.16 -0.08
C PHE A 353 11.49 6.68 -0.42
N THR A 354 11.79 7.93 -0.05
CA THR A 354 13.10 8.53 -0.35
C THR A 354 14.26 7.78 0.30
N LYS A 355 14.10 7.30 1.55
CA LYS A 355 15.11 6.46 2.20
C LYS A 355 15.35 5.17 1.41
N ILE A 356 14.30 4.43 1.05
CA ILE A 356 14.41 3.18 0.28
C ILE A 356 15.06 3.43 -1.10
N MET A 357 14.64 4.50 -1.79
CA MET A 357 15.17 4.83 -3.12
C MET A 357 16.62 5.36 -3.07
N SER A 358 17.07 5.89 -1.93
CA SER A 358 18.46 6.35 -1.74
C SER A 358 19.48 5.20 -1.57
N GLU A 359 19.05 3.98 -1.25
CA GLU A 359 19.97 2.88 -0.94
C GLU A 359 20.88 2.49 -2.12
N ASN A 360 22.10 2.01 -1.84
CA ASN A 360 23.01 1.51 -2.88
C ASN A 360 22.66 0.06 -3.29
N LYS A 361 21.50 -0.11 -3.94
CA LYS A 361 20.96 -1.38 -4.46
C LYS A 361 20.50 -1.22 -5.91
N GLU A 362 20.33 -2.32 -6.62
CA GLU A 362 19.70 -2.35 -7.96
C GLU A 362 18.26 -1.85 -7.92
N ALA A 363 17.79 -1.17 -8.97
CA ALA A 363 16.46 -0.55 -9.00
C ALA A 363 15.33 -1.52 -8.64
N SER A 364 15.29 -2.71 -9.24
CA SER A 364 14.29 -3.75 -8.95
C SER A 364 14.27 -4.19 -7.47
N LYS A 365 15.41 -4.16 -6.78
CA LYS A 365 15.49 -4.46 -5.35
C LYS A 365 14.95 -3.33 -4.47
N LYS A 366 15.08 -2.07 -4.91
CA LYS A 366 14.46 -0.92 -4.22
C LYS A 366 12.94 -0.91 -4.41
N GLU A 367 12.49 -1.20 -5.63
CA GLU A 367 11.06 -1.32 -5.95
C GLU A 367 10.40 -2.45 -5.16
N ALA A 368 11.04 -3.63 -5.09
CA ALA A 368 10.56 -4.74 -4.27
C ALA A 368 10.58 -4.42 -2.76
N ALA A 369 11.58 -3.69 -2.27
CA ALA A 369 11.65 -3.25 -0.86
C ALA A 369 10.56 -2.23 -0.53
N PHE A 370 10.27 -1.30 -1.45
CA PHE A 370 9.15 -0.36 -1.31
C PHE A 370 7.79 -1.05 -1.33
N ALA A 371 7.57 -1.97 -2.27
CA ALA A 371 6.33 -2.76 -2.34
C ALA A 371 6.10 -3.59 -1.07
N LEU A 372 7.17 -4.22 -0.56
CA LEU A 372 7.16 -4.95 0.71
C LEU A 372 6.78 -4.04 1.89
N ALA A 373 7.37 -2.84 1.98
CA ALA A 373 7.04 -1.88 3.04
C ALA A 373 5.61 -1.33 2.93
N ALA A 374 5.14 -1.00 1.73
CA ALA A 374 3.79 -0.49 1.49
C ALA A 374 2.68 -1.52 1.73
N LEU A 375 3.00 -2.81 1.67
CA LEU A 375 2.05 -3.90 1.88
C LEU A 375 2.26 -4.67 3.18
N MET A 376 3.18 -4.24 4.07
CA MET A 376 3.61 -5.01 5.24
C MET A 376 2.43 -5.34 6.17
N GLU A 377 1.59 -4.35 6.46
CA GLU A 377 0.43 -4.54 7.33
C GLU A 377 -0.84 -5.00 6.60
N ILE A 378 -0.97 -4.69 5.30
CA ILE A 378 -2.21 -4.89 4.51
C ILE A 378 -2.87 -6.27 4.68
N PRO A 379 -2.16 -7.42 4.71
CA PRO A 379 -2.79 -8.73 4.95
C PRO A 379 -3.49 -8.85 6.31
N ILE A 380 -2.96 -8.19 7.33
CA ILE A 380 -3.50 -8.22 8.70
C ILE A 380 -4.62 -7.17 8.81
N GLN A 381 -4.41 -5.97 8.28
CA GLN A 381 -5.41 -4.92 8.21
C GLN A 381 -6.68 -5.38 7.49
N TYR A 382 -6.54 -6.01 6.32
CA TYR A 382 -7.64 -6.60 5.55
C TYR A 382 -8.44 -7.63 6.37
N ARG A 383 -7.74 -8.55 7.05
CA ARG A 383 -8.40 -9.55 7.91
C ARG A 383 -9.19 -8.93 9.05
N VAL A 384 -8.72 -7.82 9.64
CA VAL A 384 -9.48 -7.13 10.68
C VAL A 384 -10.66 -6.35 10.07
N ALA A 385 -10.44 -5.64 8.97
CA ALA A 385 -11.45 -4.91 8.22
C ALA A 385 -12.64 -5.78 7.79
N GLN A 386 -12.40 -6.99 7.28
CA GLN A 386 -13.45 -7.96 6.92
C GLN A 386 -14.33 -8.36 8.12
N ASN A 387 -13.80 -8.34 9.34
CA ASN A 387 -14.59 -8.62 10.55
C ASN A 387 -15.39 -7.40 11.06
N LEU A 388 -15.12 -6.18 10.58
CA LEU A 388 -15.86 -4.98 10.98
C LEU A 388 -17.28 -4.94 10.39
N GLN A 389 -17.51 -5.52 9.21
CA GLN A 389 -18.81 -5.54 8.52
C GLN A 389 -19.96 -6.20 9.33
N VAL A 390 -19.64 -6.88 10.44
CA VAL A 390 -20.62 -7.49 11.36
C VAL A 390 -21.16 -6.49 12.40
N ALA A 391 -20.47 -5.37 12.64
CA ALA A 391 -20.85 -4.36 13.63
C ALA A 391 -21.75 -3.27 13.04
N ASN A 392 -23.03 -3.58 12.90
CA ASN A 392 -24.05 -2.66 12.39
C ASN A 392 -24.45 -1.58 13.43
N GLU A 393 -23.50 -0.71 13.80
CA GLU A 393 -23.71 0.45 14.67
C GLU A 393 -23.64 1.77 13.88
N LYS A 394 -24.54 2.68 14.28
CA LYS A 394 -24.90 3.94 13.61
C LYS A 394 -23.70 4.68 13.00
N SER A 395 -23.75 4.91 11.69
CA SER A 395 -22.83 5.76 10.94
C SER A 395 -22.52 7.04 11.71
N ILE A 396 -21.26 7.21 12.11
CA ILE A 396 -20.78 8.48 12.67
C ILE A 396 -20.96 9.52 11.56
N SER A 397 -21.68 10.61 11.83
CA SER A 397 -22.02 11.59 10.80
C SER A 397 -20.82 12.49 10.48
N TYR A 398 -19.88 11.98 9.69
CA TYR A 398 -18.85 12.80 9.07
C TYR A 398 -19.51 13.85 8.17
N GLN A 399 -19.00 15.08 8.19
CA GLN A 399 -19.48 16.13 7.30
C GLN A 399 -18.97 15.85 5.89
N ARG A 400 -19.72 15.06 5.13
CA ARG A 400 -19.44 14.67 3.74
C ARG A 400 -19.20 15.91 2.86
N LYS A 401 -17.93 16.28 2.70
CA LYS A 401 -17.49 17.34 1.80
C LYS A 401 -17.22 16.71 0.44
N ARG A 402 -18.04 17.06 -0.56
CA ARG A 402 -17.78 16.60 -1.92
C ARG A 402 -16.44 17.15 -2.41
N PRO A 403 -15.62 16.33 -3.10
CA PRO A 403 -14.46 16.81 -3.83
C PRO A 403 -14.82 18.01 -4.71
N LEU A 404 -13.93 18.99 -4.75
CA LEU A 404 -13.97 20.07 -5.73
C LEU A 404 -13.63 19.51 -7.13
N PRO A 405 -14.02 20.17 -8.23
CA PRO A 405 -13.40 19.92 -9.52
C PRO A 405 -11.92 20.39 -9.51
N PRO A 406 -11.10 20.03 -10.51
CA PRO A 406 -9.74 20.56 -10.66
C PRO A 406 -9.71 22.10 -10.61
N PRO A 407 -8.58 22.73 -10.25
CA PRO A 407 -8.43 24.17 -10.32
C PRO A 407 -8.78 24.75 -11.69
N LYS A 408 -9.31 25.97 -11.69
CA LYS A 408 -9.96 26.56 -12.89
C LYS A 408 -8.99 26.69 -14.06
N GLU A 409 -7.71 26.95 -13.76
CA GLU A 409 -6.62 27.04 -14.71
C GLU A 409 -6.45 25.75 -15.53
N GLU A 410 -6.64 24.59 -14.90
CA GLU A 410 -6.65 23.27 -15.57
C GLU A 410 -7.90 23.10 -16.43
N ILE A 411 -9.08 23.45 -15.90
CA ILE A 411 -10.35 23.36 -16.64
C ILE A 411 -10.32 24.26 -17.89
N ASP A 412 -9.77 25.46 -17.77
CA ASP A 412 -9.60 26.39 -18.88
C ASP A 412 -8.57 25.84 -19.91
N HIS A 413 -7.54 25.09 -19.47
CA HIS A 413 -6.61 24.37 -20.35
C HIS A 413 -7.27 23.21 -21.10
N ASP A 414 -7.96 22.30 -20.39
CA ASP A 414 -8.72 21.18 -20.99
C ASP A 414 -9.69 21.69 -22.06
N ASN A 415 -10.45 22.73 -21.74
CA ASN A 415 -11.38 23.36 -22.68
C ASN A 415 -10.66 24.00 -23.88
N ALA A 416 -9.49 24.60 -23.68
CA ALA A 416 -8.69 25.15 -24.78
C ALA A 416 -8.18 24.07 -25.73
N VAL A 417 -7.71 22.93 -25.20
CA VAL A 417 -7.27 21.76 -25.99
C VAL A 417 -8.44 21.19 -26.79
N LEU A 418 -9.61 21.00 -26.16
CA LEU A 418 -10.82 20.53 -26.83
C LEU A 418 -11.39 21.52 -27.85
N ALA A 419 -11.15 22.83 -27.69
CA ALA A 419 -11.59 23.87 -28.60
C ALA A 419 -10.71 24.04 -29.85
N VAL A 420 -9.53 23.40 -29.93
CA VAL A 420 -8.71 23.40 -31.15
C VAL A 420 -9.40 22.56 -32.22
N PRO A 421 -9.81 23.15 -33.37
CA PRO A 421 -10.42 22.37 -34.45
C PRO A 421 -9.36 21.44 -35.05
N HIS A 422 -9.61 20.14 -35.04
CA HIS A 422 -8.78 19.19 -35.77
C HIS A 422 -8.96 19.44 -37.29
N VAL A 423 -8.05 20.20 -37.90
CA VAL A 423 -8.14 20.61 -39.32
C VAL A 423 -7.84 19.43 -40.24
N THR A 424 -8.80 18.53 -40.43
CA THR A 424 -8.75 17.46 -41.44
C THR A 424 -9.18 17.98 -42.81
N LYS A 425 -8.36 18.87 -43.39
CA LYS A 425 -8.50 19.24 -44.81
C LYS A 425 -7.19 19.68 -45.46
N PHE A 426 -6.41 18.68 -45.90
CA PHE A 426 -5.43 18.84 -46.97
C PHE A 426 -5.49 17.60 -47.87
N GLU A 427 -5.74 17.83 -49.16
CA GLU A 427 -5.64 16.78 -50.18
C GLU A 427 -4.18 16.52 -50.55
N SER A 428 -3.89 15.24 -50.74
CA SER A 428 -2.65 14.58 -51.12
C SER A 428 -1.78 15.23 -52.20
N VAL A 429 -0.46 15.33 -51.93
CA VAL A 429 0.62 14.83 -52.81
C VAL A 429 1.79 14.31 -51.94
N GLU A 430 2.17 13.04 -52.10
CA GLU A 430 3.40 12.40 -51.57
C GLU A 430 4.58 12.53 -52.58
N PRO A 431 5.88 12.28 -52.26
CA PRO A 431 6.37 11.31 -51.24
C PRO A 431 7.60 11.72 -50.39
N THR A 432 7.83 11.01 -49.26
CA THR A 432 8.98 10.08 -49.01
C THR A 432 8.98 9.65 -47.52
N ALA A 433 8.79 8.35 -47.27
CA ALA A 433 8.72 7.68 -45.95
C ALA A 433 10.14 7.26 -45.42
N PRO A 434 10.35 6.46 -44.33
CA PRO A 434 9.41 5.79 -43.38
C PRO A 434 9.81 5.96 -41.87
N ALA A 435 9.17 5.44 -40.81
CA ALA A 435 7.90 4.76 -40.48
C ALA A 435 7.65 5.07 -38.97
N ALA A 436 6.44 5.07 -38.40
CA ALA A 436 5.54 3.94 -38.28
C ALA A 436 4.06 4.37 -38.21
N VAL A 437 3.26 3.85 -39.14
CA VAL A 437 1.81 4.05 -39.23
C VAL A 437 1.21 2.68 -39.51
N GLU A 438 0.49 2.07 -38.56
CA GLU A 438 -0.16 0.77 -38.81
C GLU A 438 -1.33 0.44 -37.85
N SER A 439 -2.30 1.35 -37.73
CA SER A 439 -3.52 1.15 -36.92
C SER A 439 -4.67 0.41 -37.65
N VAL A 440 -4.60 0.25 -38.97
CA VAL A 440 -5.64 -0.39 -39.80
C VAL A 440 -5.23 -1.77 -40.33
N CYS A 441 -6.20 -2.63 -40.60
CA CYS A 441 -5.99 -4.01 -41.04
C CYS A 441 -5.23 -4.08 -42.39
N PRO A 442 -4.15 -4.88 -42.51
CA PRO A 442 -3.34 -4.97 -43.73
C PRO A 442 -4.04 -5.66 -44.92
N ILE A 443 -5.30 -6.10 -44.77
CA ILE A 443 -6.07 -6.79 -45.82
C ILE A 443 -7.11 -5.85 -46.45
N CYS A 444 -7.96 -5.23 -45.64
CA CYS A 444 -8.98 -4.28 -46.13
C CYS A 444 -8.52 -2.81 -46.09
N LEU A 445 -7.42 -2.51 -45.41
CA LEU A 445 -6.85 -1.16 -45.21
C LEU A 445 -7.84 -0.13 -44.60
N THR A 446 -8.97 -0.59 -44.08
CA THR A 446 -10.12 0.24 -43.67
C THR A 446 -10.48 0.01 -42.20
N ASN A 447 -10.66 -1.25 -41.80
CA ASN A 447 -11.12 -1.58 -40.44
C ASN A 447 -9.95 -1.60 -39.45
N PRO A 448 -10.18 -1.26 -38.16
CA PRO A 448 -9.17 -1.40 -37.11
C PRO A 448 -8.76 -2.87 -36.88
N LYS A 449 -7.60 -3.08 -36.26
CA LYS A 449 -7.03 -4.41 -36.02
C LYS A 449 -7.61 -5.07 -34.74
N ASP A 450 -8.83 -5.60 -34.80
CA ASP A 450 -9.51 -6.27 -33.66
C ASP A 450 -9.30 -7.81 -33.56
N MET A 451 -8.36 -8.38 -34.32
CA MET A 451 -8.04 -9.83 -34.28
C MET A 451 -6.54 -10.11 -34.38
N ALA A 452 -5.99 -10.87 -33.43
CA ALA A 452 -4.62 -11.39 -33.45
C ALA A 452 -4.56 -12.88 -33.81
N PHE A 453 -3.49 -13.28 -34.49
CA PHE A 453 -3.16 -14.69 -34.73
C PHE A 453 -2.11 -15.18 -33.73
N GLY A 454 -2.01 -16.51 -33.53
CA GLY A 454 -0.99 -17.13 -32.67
C GLY A 454 0.47 -16.83 -33.04
N CYS A 455 0.73 -16.20 -34.20
CA CYS A 455 2.02 -15.71 -34.65
C CYS A 455 2.26 -14.20 -34.34
N GLY A 456 1.45 -13.58 -33.49
CA GLY A 456 1.56 -12.16 -33.07
C GLY A 456 1.01 -11.12 -34.07
N HIS A 457 0.86 -11.47 -35.34
CA HIS A 457 0.32 -10.57 -36.37
C HIS A 457 -1.20 -10.35 -36.24
N THR A 458 -1.64 -9.15 -36.62
CA THR A 458 -3.01 -8.66 -36.39
C THR A 458 -3.73 -8.22 -37.67
N THR A 459 -5.05 -8.38 -37.68
CA THR A 459 -6.00 -8.06 -38.76
C THR A 459 -7.33 -7.58 -38.16
N CYS A 460 -8.28 -7.12 -38.96
CA CYS A 460 -9.66 -6.99 -38.50
C CYS A 460 -10.33 -8.38 -38.51
N LYS A 461 -11.33 -8.56 -37.65
CA LYS A 461 -12.12 -9.78 -37.51
C LYS A 461 -12.73 -10.23 -38.84
N GLU A 462 -13.28 -9.31 -39.62
CA GLU A 462 -13.93 -9.61 -40.90
C GLU A 462 -12.98 -10.30 -41.89
N CYS A 463 -11.74 -9.83 -41.98
CA CYS A 463 -10.73 -10.46 -42.84
C CYS A 463 -10.06 -11.67 -42.18
N GLY A 464 -9.86 -11.66 -40.85
CA GLY A 464 -9.10 -12.68 -40.13
C GLY A 464 -9.83 -14.03 -39.96
N VAL A 465 -11.17 -14.05 -39.99
CA VAL A 465 -11.95 -15.29 -39.85
C VAL A 465 -11.81 -16.25 -41.02
N THR A 466 -11.62 -15.76 -42.26
CA THR A 466 -11.57 -16.59 -43.48
C THR A 466 -10.17 -17.11 -43.82
N LEU A 467 -9.12 -16.65 -43.14
CA LEU A 467 -7.73 -16.98 -43.48
C LEU A 467 -7.31 -18.32 -42.87
N SER A 468 -6.69 -19.20 -43.68
CA SER A 468 -6.02 -20.42 -43.21
C SER A 468 -4.53 -20.22 -42.87
N SER A 469 -3.90 -19.20 -43.45
CA SER A 469 -2.52 -18.80 -43.20
C SER A 469 -2.40 -17.29 -42.98
N CYS A 470 -1.45 -16.88 -42.13
CA CYS A 470 -1.21 -15.47 -41.82
C CYS A 470 -0.71 -14.72 -43.07
N PRO A 471 -1.29 -13.57 -43.44
CA PRO A 471 -0.87 -12.84 -44.64
C PRO A 471 0.56 -12.27 -44.51
N MET A 472 1.00 -11.96 -43.28
CA MET A 472 2.28 -11.33 -43.00
C MET A 472 3.45 -12.34 -42.99
N CYS A 473 3.31 -13.45 -42.24
CA CYS A 473 4.38 -14.44 -42.07
C CYS A 473 4.12 -15.82 -42.73
N ARG A 474 2.96 -16.01 -43.38
CA ARG A 474 2.53 -17.24 -44.07
C ARG A 474 2.39 -18.49 -43.18
N GLN A 475 2.59 -18.36 -41.87
CA GLN A 475 2.36 -19.44 -40.89
C GLN A 475 0.87 -19.83 -40.84
N GLN A 476 0.59 -21.13 -40.67
CA GLN A 476 -0.78 -21.63 -40.55
C GLN A 476 -1.46 -21.07 -39.29
N ILE A 477 -2.71 -20.60 -39.43
CA ILE A 477 -3.44 -19.96 -38.31
C ILE A 477 -4.17 -21.03 -37.49
N THR A 478 -3.52 -21.47 -36.42
CA THR A 478 -4.08 -22.38 -35.40
C THR A 478 -4.95 -21.64 -34.37
N THR A 479 -4.51 -20.46 -33.94
CA THR A 479 -5.17 -19.65 -32.90
C THR A 479 -5.59 -18.28 -33.45
N ARG A 480 -6.82 -17.86 -33.13
CA ARG A 480 -7.36 -16.51 -33.37
C ARG A 480 -7.85 -15.95 -32.05
N LEU A 481 -7.34 -14.79 -31.66
CA LEU A 481 -7.76 -14.06 -30.46
C LEU A 481 -8.46 -12.79 -30.90
N ARG A 482 -9.64 -12.51 -30.33
CA ARG A 482 -10.29 -11.21 -30.52
C ARG A 482 -9.66 -10.21 -29.56
N LEU A 483 -9.22 -9.09 -30.08
CA LEU A 483 -8.78 -7.96 -29.29
C LEU A 483 -10.02 -7.11 -28.98
N TYR A 484 -10.27 -6.86 -27.70
CA TYR A 484 -11.27 -5.89 -27.27
C TYR A 484 -10.52 -4.57 -27.03
N THR A 485 -10.89 -3.56 -27.79
CA THR A 485 -10.43 -2.17 -27.75
C THR A 485 -11.64 -1.27 -27.58
#